data_AF-A0A8S2TX33-F1
#
_entry.id   AF-A0A8S2TX33-F1
#
_cell.length_a   1.000
_cell.length_b   1.000
_cell.length_c   1.000
_cell.angle_alpha   90.00
_cell.angle_beta   90.00
_cell.angle_gamma   90.00
#
_symmetry.space_group_name_H-M   'P 1'
#
loop_
_entity.id
_entity.type
_entity.pdbx_description
1 polymer ?
#
loop_
_entity_poly.entity_id
_entity_poly.type
_entity_poly.pdbx_seq_one_letter_code
_entity_poly.pdbx_strand_id
1 'polypeptide(L)' 'ASFRQQVWSLVPISSGVARVKNPGFVIGGDVIRLMHGNMDHCITTPPPDSQVIDDPG' A
#
# COMPACT_ATOMS: atom_id res chain seq x y z
N ALA A 1 -8.04 29.13 -1.63
CA ALA A 1 -7.11 30.22 -1.28
C ALA A 1 -7.94 31.41 -0.82
N SER A 2 -7.51 32.12 0.22
CA SER A 2 -8.25 33.20 0.87
C SER A 2 -7.29 34.32 1.26
N PHE A 3 -7.81 35.50 1.59
CA PHE A 3 -7.02 36.64 2.09
C PHE A 3 -6.51 36.45 3.53
N ARG A 4 -6.91 35.37 4.23
CA ARG A 4 -6.39 35.04 5.55
C ARG A 4 -5.21 34.08 5.48
N GLN A 5 -4.20 34.33 6.31
CA GLN A 5 -3.08 33.42 6.50
C GLN A 5 -3.52 32.18 7.28
N GLN A 6 -3.01 31.02 6.88
CA GLN A 6 -3.14 29.77 7.61
C GLN A 6 -1.76 29.11 7.68
N VAL A 7 -1.36 28.69 8.89
CA VAL A 7 -0.11 27.97 9.11
C VAL A 7 -0.34 26.49 8.84
N TRP A 8 0.60 25.88 8.12
CA TRP A 8 0.65 24.45 7.86
C TRP A 8 2.02 23.91 8.21
N SER A 9 2.06 22.86 9.03
CA SER A 9 3.29 22.14 9.31
C SER A 9 3.50 21.06 8.25
N LEU A 10 4.71 20.98 7.72
CA LEU A 10 5.12 19.91 6.82
C LEU A 10 6.03 18.94 7.57
N VAL A 11 5.81 17.65 7.38
CA VAL A 11 6.66 16.59 7.92
C VAL A 11 7.27 15.82 6.74
N PRO A 12 8.59 15.64 6.69
CA PRO A 12 9.22 14.89 5.61
C PRO A 12 8.83 13.41 5.72
N ILE A 13 8.42 12.81 4.59
CA ILE A 13 8.09 11.38 4.51
C ILE A 13 9.32 10.55 4.12
N SER A 14 10.06 11.00 3.11
CA SER A 14 11.29 10.35 2.65
C SER A 14 12.18 11.34 1.90
N SER A 15 13.47 11.03 1.80
CA SER A 15 14.41 11.81 0.99
C SER A 15 14.38 11.33 -0.47
N GLY A 16 14.58 12.24 -1.43
CA GLY A 16 14.67 11.86 -2.85
C GLY A 16 15.84 10.90 -3.15
N VAL A 17 16.85 10.89 -2.27
CA VAL A 17 18.04 10.01 -2.38
C VAL A 17 17.70 8.56 -2.06
N ALA A 18 16.68 8.30 -1.22
CA ALA A 18 16.34 6.95 -0.77
C ALA A 18 16.03 6.00 -1.94
N ARG A 19 15.34 6.47 -2.99
CA ARG A 19 15.05 5.64 -4.17
C ARG A 19 16.25 5.50 -5.11
N VAL A 20 17.05 6.57 -5.25
CA VAL A 20 18.19 6.60 -6.16
C VAL A 20 19.34 5.73 -5.67
N LYS A 21 19.61 5.71 -4.36
CA LYS A 21 20.72 4.94 -3.77
C LYS A 21 20.37 3.49 -3.44
N ASN A 22 19.09 3.13 -3.44
CA ASN A 22 18.63 1.79 -3.07
C ASN A 22 17.75 1.17 -4.17
N PRO A 23 18.29 0.97 -5.39
CA PRO A 23 17.54 0.31 -6.44
C PRO A 23 17.17 -1.12 -6.02
N GLY A 24 15.92 -1.52 -6.28
CA GLY A 24 15.41 -2.85 -5.93
C GLY A 24 14.96 -3.02 -4.47
N PHE A 25 15.15 -2.02 -3.61
CA PHE A 25 14.55 -2.03 -2.27
C PHE A 25 13.09 -1.56 -2.33
N VAL A 26 12.23 -2.20 -1.55
CA VAL A 26 10.86 -1.75 -1.31
C VAL A 26 10.90 -0.62 -0.29
N ILE A 27 10.23 0.50 -0.59
CA ILE A 27 10.09 1.62 0.35
C ILE A 27 8.63 1.83 0.75
N GLY A 28 8.42 2.55 1.86
CA GLY A 28 7.09 2.89 2.33
C GLY A 28 6.28 3.62 1.24
N GLY A 29 5.05 3.15 1.00
CA GLY A 29 4.16 3.65 -0.04
C GLY A 29 4.20 2.86 -1.35
N ASP A 30 5.17 1.96 -1.54
CA ASP A 30 5.15 1.06 -2.70
C ASP A 30 4.03 0.01 -2.57
N VAL A 31 3.38 -0.31 -3.69
CA VAL A 31 2.36 -1.36 -3.77
C VAL A 31 3.03 -2.65 -4.23
N ILE A 32 2.98 -3.69 -3.40
CA ILE A 32 3.64 -4.97 -3.66
C ILE A 32 2.67 -6.14 -3.55
N ARG A 33 3.01 -7.27 -4.20
CA ARG A 33 2.38 -8.57 -3.96
C ARG A 33 3.26 -9.38 -3.03
N LEU A 34 2.66 -9.99 -2.00
CA LEU A 34 3.37 -10.94 -1.15
C LEU A 34 3.28 -12.33 -1.77
N MET A 35 4.42 -12.85 -2.25
CA MET A 35 4.53 -14.14 -2.94
C MET A 35 4.90 -15.26 -1.97
N HIS A 36 4.37 -16.45 -2.19
CA HIS A 36 4.74 -17.64 -1.42
C HIS A 36 6.01 -18.30 -2.01
N GLY A 37 7.16 -17.69 -1.72
CA GLY A 37 8.47 -18.20 -2.15
C GLY A 37 8.51 -18.48 -3.65
N ASN A 38 8.79 -19.73 -4.01
CA ASN A 38 8.94 -20.16 -5.41
C ASN A 38 7.62 -20.66 -6.02
N MET A 39 6.51 -20.58 -5.29
CA MET A 39 5.20 -20.92 -5.81
C MET A 39 4.55 -19.67 -6.40
N ASP A 40 3.83 -19.82 -7.52
CA ASP A 40 3.08 -18.75 -8.17
C ASP A 40 1.79 -18.40 -7.40
N HIS A 41 1.91 -18.29 -6.08
CA HIS A 41 0.83 -18.01 -5.15
C HIS A 41 1.11 -16.67 -4.47
N CYS A 42 0.07 -15.85 -4.30
CA CYS A 42 0.18 -14.60 -3.58
C CYS A 42 -0.97 -14.42 -2.60
N ILE A 43 -0.76 -13.58 -1.59
CA ILE A 43 -1.84 -13.19 -0.69
C ILE A 43 -2.93 -12.48 -1.48
N THR A 44 -4.17 -12.91 -1.32
CA THR A 44 -5.34 -12.31 -1.94
C THR A 44 -6.51 -12.31 -0.97
N THR A 45 -7.42 -11.37 -1.15
CA THR A 45 -8.75 -11.43 -0.53
C THR A 45 -9.64 -12.43 -1.27
N PRO A 46 -10.69 -12.95 -0.63
CA PRO A 46 -11.71 -13.75 -1.31
C PRO A 46 -12.40 -13.00 -2.45
N PRO A 47 -12.94 -13.70 -3.47
CA PRO A 47 -13.67 -13.08 -4.55
C PRO A 47 -15.04 -12.54 -4.06
N PRO A 48 -15.65 -11.57 -4.76
CA PRO A 48 -16.87 -10.89 -4.29
C PRO A 48 -18.06 -11.83 -4.04
N ASP A 49 -18.13 -12.96 -4.74
CA ASP A 49 -19.18 -13.98 -4.68
C ASP A 49 -18.97 -15.02 -3.55
N SER A 50 -17.86 -14.95 -2.82
CA SER A 50 -17.55 -15.86 -1.71
C SER A 50 -18.27 -15.55 -0.40
N GLN A 51 -19.27 -14.66 -0.41
CA GLN A 51 -20.12 -14.42 0.77
C GLN A 51 -20.74 -15.75 1.19
N VAL A 52 -20.40 -16.20 2.39
CA VAL A 52 -21.03 -17.35 3.04
C VAL A 52 -22.51 -17.01 3.15
N ILE A 53 -23.32 -17.63 2.28
CA ILE A 53 -24.75 -17.76 2.53
C ILE A 53 -24.82 -18.60 3.79
N ASP A 54 -25.06 -17.98 4.94
CA ASP A 54 -25.59 -18.68 6.10
C ASP A 54 -26.92 -19.28 5.63
N ASP A 55 -26.88 -20.54 5.20
CA ASP A 55 -28.02 -21.32 4.72
C ASP A 55 -28.92 -21.61 5.94
N PRO A 56 -30.12 -21.02 6.06
CA PRO A 56 -31.08 -21.41 7.08
C PRO A 56 -32.03 -22.42 6.42
N GLY A 57 -31.55 -23.65 6.22
CA GLY A 57 -32.31 -24.78 5.68
C GLY A 57 -32.31 -25.94 6.65
#